data_AF-A0AAV3BLS0-F1
#
_entry.id   AF-A0AAV3BLS0-F1
#
_cell.length_a   1.000
_cell.length_b   1.000
_cell.length_c   1.000
_cell.angle_alpha   90.00
_cell.angle_beta   90.00
_cell.angle_gamma   90.00
#
_symmetry.space_group_name_H-M   'P 1'
#
loop_
_entity.id
_entity.type
_entity.pdbx_description
1 polymer ?
#
loop_
_entity_poly.entity_id
_entity_poly.type
_entity_poly.pdbx_seq_one_letter_code
_entity_poly.pdbx_strand_id
1 'polypeptide(L)' 'MGTVSAQVYGSPGDVETEIQRRANASGAPYYLIVMISDSVYPGIWYANALLYR' A
#
# COMPACT_ATOMS: atom_id res chain seq x y z
N MET A 1 -12.76 -7.94 7.07
CA MET A 1 -12.23 -7.07 6.00
C MET A 1 -11.45 -5.97 6.66
N GLY A 2 -10.18 -5.82 6.30
CA GLY A 2 -9.28 -4.82 6.89
C GLY A 2 -8.80 -3.85 5.82
N THR A 3 -8.05 -2.84 6.23
CA THR A 3 -7.41 -1.90 5.30
C THR A 3 -5.98 -1.66 5.74
N VAL A 4 -5.05 -1.55 4.79
CA VAL A 4 -3.67 -1.15 5.03
C VAL A 4 -3.32 0.03 4.15
N SER A 5 -2.56 0.97 4.71
CA SER A 5 -1.99 2.08 3.97
C SER A 5 -0.48 2.07 4.11
N ALA A 6 0.21 2.61 3.11
CA ALA A 6 1.64 2.79 3.10
C ALA A 6 1.99 4.15 2.50
N GLN A 7 3.09 4.73 2.99
CA GLN A 7 3.68 5.94 2.45
C GLN A 7 5.18 5.73 2.39
N VAL A 8 5.79 5.94 1.23
CA VAL A 8 7.23 5.75 1.03
C VAL A 8 7.79 6.88 0.20
N TYR A 9 9.07 7.19 0.42
CA TYR A 9 9.83 8.05 -0.48
C TYR A 9 10.52 7.19 -1.53
N GLY A 10 10.29 7.47 -2.82
CA GLY A 10 10.83 6.71 -3.93
C GLY A 10 9.90 6.69 -5.13
N SER A 11 9.49 5.50 -5.54
CA SER A 11 8.69 5.22 -6.72
C SER A 11 7.35 4.54 -6.38
N PRO A 12 6.38 4.46 -7.31
CA PRO A 12 5.14 3.73 -7.09
C PRO A 12 5.36 2.26 -6.69
N GLY A 13 6.37 1.60 -7.27
CA GLY A 13 6.67 0.20 -6.98
C GLY A 13 7.12 -0.04 -5.54
N ASP A 14 7.77 0.97 -4.92
CA ASP A 14 8.17 0.89 -3.52
C ASP A 14 6.95 0.89 -2.60
N VAL A 15 5.91 1.68 -2.94
CA VAL A 15 4.69 1.74 -2.12
C VAL A 15 3.87 0.46 -2.25
N GLU A 16 3.85 -0.14 -3.45
CA GLU A 16 3.23 -1.45 -3.68
C GLU A 16 3.90 -2.56 -2.87
N THR A 17 5.24 -2.57 -2.85
CA THR A 17 6.03 -3.55 -2.07
C THR A 17 5.76 -3.41 -0.57
N GLU A 18 5.65 -2.18 -0.07
CA GLU A 18 5.35 -1.93 1.34
C GLU A 18 3.90 -2.32 1.69
N ILE A 19 2.93 -2.10 0.81
CA ILE A 19 1.56 -2.62 0.98
C ILE A 19 1.56 -4.15 1.04
N GLN A 20 2.27 -4.83 0.15
CA GLN A 20 2.36 -6.29 0.16
C GLN A 20 2.93 -6.80 1.49
N ARG A 21 4.00 -6.16 1.99
CA ARG A 21 4.59 -6.50 3.28
C ARG A 21 3.59 -6.36 4.43
N ARG A 22 2.82 -5.27 4.45
CA ARG A 22 1.78 -5.02 5.48
C ARG A 22 0.61 -6.00 5.37
N ALA A 23 0.17 -6.31 4.16
CA ALA A 23 -0.87 -7.30 3.91
C ALA A 23 -0.43 -8.69 4.41
N ASN A 24 0.81 -9.10 4.10
CA ASN A 24 1.39 -10.35 4.61
C ASN A 24 1.50 -10.36 6.14
N ALA A 25 1.93 -9.26 6.75
CA ALA A 25 2.00 -9.12 8.21
C ALA A 25 0.62 -9.18 8.88
N SER A 26 -0.44 -8.76 8.17
CA SER A 26 -1.82 -8.87 8.65
C SER A 26 -2.43 -10.28 8.48
N GLY A 27 -1.73 -11.18 7.79
CA GLY A 27 -2.22 -12.53 7.49
C GLY A 27 -3.36 -12.58 6.46
N ALA A 28 -3.54 -11.52 5.66
CA ALA A 28 -4.57 -11.48 4.63
C ALA A 28 -4.09 -12.24 3.37
N PRO A 29 -4.78 -13.31 2.93
CA PRO A 29 -4.40 -14.07 1.74
C PRO A 29 -4.55 -13.26 0.44
N TYR A 30 -5.45 -12.28 0.43
CA TYR A 30 -5.71 -11.43 -0.73
C TYR A 30 -5.82 -9.97 -0.32
N TYR A 31 -5.33 -9.08 -1.17
CA TYR A 31 -5.49 -7.64 -1.01
C TYR A 31 -5.74 -6.98 -2.37
N LEU A 32 -6.43 -5.84 -2.34
CA LEU A 32 -6.68 -5.01 -3.51
C LEU A 32 -6.21 -3.60 -3.22
N ILE A 33 -5.25 -3.11 -3.99
CA ILE A 33 -4.85 -1.70 -3.94
C ILE A 33 -5.95 -0.88 -4.60
N VAL A 34 -6.59 0.00 -3.83
CA VAL A 34 -7.70 0.85 -4.29
C VAL A 34 -7.24 2.25 -4.66
N MET A 35 -6.06 2.65 -4.19
CA MET A 35 -5.49 3.96 -4.45
C MET A 35 -3.98 3.88 -4.45
N ILE A 36 -3.36 4.45 -5.48
CA ILE A 36 -1.96 4.87 -5.52
C ILE A 36 -1.95 6.32 -5.98
N SER A 37 -1.28 7.20 -5.25
CA SER A 37 -1.18 8.61 -5.61
C SER A 37 0.17 9.18 -5.20
N ASP A 38 0.72 10.04 -6.06
CA ASP A 38 1.81 10.93 -5.69
C ASP A 38 1.30 11.91 -4.63
N SER A 39 2.07 12.09 -3.57
CA SER A 39 1.73 13.03 -2.51
C SER A 39 1.96 14.47 -3.00
N VAL A 40 1.51 15.45 -2.22
CA VAL A 40 1.80 16.87 -2.50
C VAL A 40 3.32 17.14 -2.52
N TYR A 41 4.09 16.28 -1.86
CA TYR A 41 5.55 16.31 -1.84
C TYR A 41 6.12 15.38 -2.92
N PRO A 42 6.91 15.91 -3.87
CA PRO A 42 7.52 15.12 -4.92
C PRO A 42 8.32 13.95 -4.35
N GLY A 43 8.16 12.77 -4.96
CA GLY A 43 8.88 11.57 -4.58
C GLY A 43 8.29 10.86 -3.37
N ILE A 44 7.18 11.33 -2.77
CA ILE A 44 6.45 10.57 -1.76
C ILE A 44 5.24 9.91 -2.41
N TRP A 45 5.21 8.58 -2.38
CA TRP A 45 4.10 7.78 -2.87
C TRP A 45 3.25 7.29 -1.73
N TYR A 46 1.94 7.41 -1.89
CA TYR A 46 0.94 6.90 -0.95
C TYR A 46 0.08 5.84 -1.62
N ALA A 47 -0.19 4.76 -0.89
CA ALA A 47 -1.11 3.72 -1.34
C ALA A 47 -2.05 3.28 -0.22
N ASN A 48 -3.24 2.84 -0.63
CA ASN A 48 -4.22 2.24 0.26
C ASN A 48 -4.73 0.93 -0.37
N ALA A 49 -4.86 -0.10 0.45
CA ALA A 49 -5.34 -1.40 0.03
C ALA A 49 -6.37 -1.98 1.00
N LEU A 50 -7.36 -2.65 0.43
CA LEU A 50 -8.35 -3.44 1.15
C LEU A 50 -7.82 -4.86 1.30
N LEU A 51 -7.97 -5.41 2.50
CA LEU A 51 -7.59 -6.77 2.84
C LEU A 51 -8.81 -7.68 2.87
N TYR A 52 -8.72 -8.79 2.14
CA TYR A 52 -9.70 -9.86 2.08
C TYR A 52 -9.18 -11.11 2.77
N ARG A 53 -10.09 -11.84 3.42
CA ARG A 53 -9.84 -13.16 4.02
C ARG A 53 -10.60 -14.20 3.21
#